data_AF-A0A7Y0M9A3-F1
#
_entry.id   AF-A0A7Y0M9A3-F1
#
_cell.length_a   1.000
_cell.length_b   1.000
_cell.length_c   1.000
_cell.angle_alpha   90.00
_cell.angle_beta   90.00
_cell.angle_gamma   90.00
#
_symmetry.space_group_name_H-M   'P 1'
#
loop_
_entity.id
_entity.type
_entity.pdbx_description
1 polymer ?
#
loop_
_entity_poly.entity_id
_entity_poly.type
_entity_poly.pdbx_seq_one_letter_code
_entity_poly.pdbx_strand_id
1 'polypeptide(L)'
;MPGSAAVDVDYSDDRQGWEVELISGGTEHEVLVLADGSEVLDQRDKGPADEEDRLAIESATVSLSEAIQTAQQAAAGDLEEASLEDEGDKPVWEVEIRAEGGGLTEVVIDAVSGEQIR
;
A
#
# COMPACT_ATOMS: atom_id res chain seq x y z
N MET A 1 12.15 -6.16 -6.81
CA MET A 1 13.27 -7.09 -6.60
C MET A 1 12.67 -8.46 -6.27
N PRO A 2 13.28 -9.60 -6.62
CA PRO A 2 12.78 -10.89 -6.12
C PRO A 2 12.92 -10.87 -4.58
N GLY A 3 11.81 -10.92 -3.85
CA GLY A 3 11.79 -10.94 -2.37
C GLY A 3 11.51 -9.60 -1.67
N SER A 4 11.08 -8.56 -2.39
CA SER A 4 10.59 -7.30 -1.80
C SER A 4 9.09 -7.14 -2.07
N ALA A 5 8.28 -6.82 -1.06
CA ALA A 5 6.85 -6.53 -1.20
C ALA A 5 6.55 -5.13 -0.61
N ALA A 6 5.84 -4.29 -1.37
CA ALA A 6 5.30 -3.04 -0.84
C ALA A 6 4.09 -3.35 0.04
N VAL A 7 4.00 -2.70 1.19
CA VAL A 7 2.92 -2.86 2.18
C VAL A 7 2.14 -1.60 2.40
N ASP A 8 2.72 -0.45 2.11
CA ASP A 8 2.06 0.82 2.25
C ASP A 8 2.47 1.76 1.12
N VAL A 9 1.53 2.59 0.70
CA VAL A 9 1.80 3.79 -0.08
C VAL A 9 0.87 4.90 0.35
N ASP A 10 1.43 6.05 0.73
CA ASP A 10 0.71 7.26 1.06
C ASP A 10 1.16 8.45 0.22
N TYR A 11 0.25 9.39 -0.07
CA TYR A 11 0.63 10.67 -0.64
C TYR A 11 1.00 11.67 0.46
N SER A 12 2.28 12.02 0.52
CA SER A 12 2.82 12.99 1.47
C SER A 12 2.73 14.41 0.90
N ASP A 13 1.72 15.17 1.32
CA ASP A 13 1.52 16.59 0.95
C ASP A 13 2.75 17.45 1.28
N ASP A 14 3.39 17.21 2.43
CA ASP A 14 4.55 17.97 2.89
C ASP A 14 5.79 17.70 2.04
N ARG A 15 5.97 16.45 1.59
CA ARG A 15 7.11 16.05 0.75
C ARG A 15 6.83 16.15 -0.75
N GLN A 16 5.57 16.40 -1.14
CA GLN A 16 5.09 16.46 -2.52
C GLN A 16 5.44 15.19 -3.32
N GLY A 17 5.20 14.02 -2.71
CA GLY A 17 5.56 12.74 -3.28
C GLY A 17 4.90 11.58 -2.55
N TRP A 18 5.09 10.38 -3.09
CA TRP A 18 4.60 9.13 -2.53
C TRP A 18 5.62 8.56 -1.55
N GLU A 19 5.25 8.36 -0.29
CA GLU A 19 6.02 7.51 0.63
C GLU A 19 5.57 6.06 0.39
N VAL A 20 6.51 5.16 0.15
CA VAL A 20 6.24 3.74 -0.10
C VAL A 20 7.03 2.94 0.93
N GLU A 21 6.33 2.19 1.77
CA GLU A 21 6.97 1.24 2.68
C GLU A 21 6.99 -0.16 2.06
N LEU A 22 8.15 -0.80 2.13
CA LEU A 22 8.38 -2.12 1.55
C LEU A 22 9.22 -3.00 2.47
N ILE A 23 8.83 -4.26 2.59
CA ILE A 23 9.58 -5.25 3.34
C ILE A 23 10.42 -6.08 2.37
N SER A 24 11.72 -6.13 2.63
CA SER A 24 12.70 -6.88 1.84
C SER A 24 13.67 -7.58 2.77
N GLY A 25 13.72 -8.92 2.70
CA GLY A 25 14.60 -9.71 3.58
C GLY A 25 14.34 -9.51 5.09
N GLY A 26 13.09 -9.23 5.45
CA GLY A 26 12.66 -8.97 6.85
C GLY A 26 13.04 -7.60 7.39
N THR A 27 13.55 -6.69 6.54
CA THR A 27 13.80 -5.29 6.85
C THR A 27 12.75 -4.44 6.16
N GLU A 28 12.22 -3.46 6.87
CA GLU A 28 11.34 -2.43 6.33
C GLU A 28 12.17 -1.29 5.77
N HIS A 29 11.77 -0.80 4.60
CA HIS A 29 12.39 0.32 3.91
C HIS A 29 11.32 1.32 3.51
N GLU A 30 11.61 2.61 3.69
CA GLU A 30 10.78 3.70 3.17
C GLU A 30 11.46 4.28 1.93
N VAL A 31 10.69 4.46 0.87
CA VAL A 31 11.11 5.10 -0.37
C VAL A 31 10.17 6.27 -0.65
N LEU A 32 10.71 7.48 -0.73
CA LEU A 32 9.96 8.64 -1.22
C LEU A 32 10.16 8.75 -2.73
N VAL A 33 9.07 8.77 -3.49
CA VAL A 33 9.05 8.91 -4.94
C VAL A 33 8.35 10.21 -5.31
N LEU A 34 8.80 10.89 -6.36
CA LEU A 34 8.11 12.06 -6.91
C LEU A 34 6.66 11.70 -7.28
N ALA A 35 5.73 12.65 -7.17
CA ALA A 35 4.29 12.42 -7.37
C ALA A 35 3.92 11.74 -8.70
N ASP A 36 4.72 11.93 -9.76
CA ASP A 36 4.53 11.31 -11.07
C ASP A 36 5.21 9.93 -11.22
N GLY A 37 5.85 9.43 -10.17
CA GLY A 37 6.55 8.15 -10.12
C GLY A 37 7.90 8.13 -10.84
N SER A 38 8.37 9.27 -11.38
CA SER A 38 9.52 9.29 -12.31
C SER A 38 10.89 9.30 -11.62
N GLU A 39 10.96 9.70 -10.36
CA GLU A 39 12.21 9.89 -9.64
C GLU A 39 12.08 9.45 -8.18
N VAL A 40 13.09 8.73 -7.68
CA VAL A 40 13.23 8.43 -6.25
C VAL A 40 13.93 9.61 -5.57
N LEU A 41 13.24 10.25 -4.63
CA LEU A 41 13.69 11.44 -3.92
C LEU A 41 14.46 11.12 -2.64
N ASP A 42 14.06 10.05 -1.94
CA ASP A 42 14.75 9.58 -0.73
C ASP A 42 14.55 8.07 -0.53
N GLN A 43 15.49 7.43 0.17
CA GLN A 43 15.44 6.00 0.54
C GLN A 43 16.11 5.79 1.89
N ARG A 44 15.45 5.05 2.78
CA ARG A 44 15.99 4.74 4.11
C ARG A 44 15.58 3.35 4.59
N ASP A 45 16.51 2.71 5.29
CA ASP A 45 16.22 1.50 6.07
C ASP A 45 15.55 1.92 7.38
N LYS A 46 14.36 1.38 7.66
CA LYS A 46 13.57 1.72 8.85
C LYS A 46 13.83 0.73 10.00
N GLY A 47 14.42 -0.41 9.68
CA GLY A 47 14.84 -1.42 10.64
C GLY A 47 14.21 -2.78 10.32
N PRO A 48 14.28 -3.75 11.24
CA PRO A 48 13.56 -5.01 11.06
C PRO A 48 12.06 -4.72 10.99
N ALA A 49 11.39 -5.35 10.03
CA ALA A 49 9.94 -5.30 9.94
C ALA A 49 9.30 -5.98 11.17
N ASP A 50 8.11 -5.50 11.52
CA ASP A 50 7.31 -6.03 12.61
C ASP A 50 6.82 -7.44 12.26
N GLU A 51 6.57 -8.26 13.28
CA GLU A 51 6.15 -9.65 13.03
C GLU A 51 4.78 -9.72 12.34
N GLU A 52 3.88 -8.80 12.69
CA GLU A 52 2.54 -8.70 12.11
C GLU A 52 2.61 -8.44 10.60
N ASP A 53 3.34 -7.40 10.19
CA ASP A 53 3.53 -7.07 8.77
C ASP A 53 4.21 -8.20 7.99
N ARG A 54 5.18 -8.87 8.62
CA ARG A 54 5.82 -10.05 8.00
C ARG A 54 4.81 -11.15 7.75
N LEU A 55 3.98 -11.47 8.75
CA LEU A 55 2.96 -12.52 8.63
C LEU A 55 1.87 -12.15 7.62
N ALA A 56 1.47 -10.87 7.59
CA ALA A 56 0.50 -10.34 6.64
C ALA A 56 1.03 -10.47 5.20
N ILE A 57 2.27 -10.03 4.93
CA ILE A 57 2.91 -10.21 3.61
C ILE A 57 3.05 -11.69 3.23
N GLU A 58 3.49 -12.54 4.17
CA GLU A 58 3.68 -13.96 3.90
C GLU A 58 2.37 -14.67 3.51
N SER A 59 1.24 -14.15 4.00
CA SER A 59 -0.10 -14.65 3.72
C SER A 59 -0.73 -14.02 2.49
N ALA A 60 -0.37 -12.77 2.15
CA ALA A 60 -0.89 -12.05 1.01
C ALA A 60 -0.46 -12.69 -0.32
N THR A 61 -1.42 -12.85 -1.23
CA THR A 61 -1.19 -13.30 -2.61
C THR A 61 -1.40 -12.15 -3.61
N VAL A 62 -2.28 -11.21 -3.28
CA VAL A 62 -2.55 -10.00 -4.03
C VAL A 62 -1.52 -8.95 -3.64
N SER A 63 -0.86 -8.34 -4.63
CA SER A 63 0.04 -7.21 -4.39
C SER A 63 -0.73 -5.90 -4.18
N LEU A 64 -0.09 -4.94 -3.49
CA LEU A 64 -0.58 -3.56 -3.36
C LEU A 64 -1.01 -2.95 -4.71
N SER A 65 -0.21 -3.18 -5.76
CA SER A 65 -0.53 -2.66 -7.11
C SER A 65 -1.79 -3.28 -7.73
N GLU A 66 -2.08 -4.55 -7.43
CA GLU A 66 -3.30 -5.23 -7.88
C GLU A 66 -4.51 -4.77 -7.06
N ALA A 67 -4.33 -4.59 -5.75
CA ALA A 67 -5.38 -4.04 -4.87
C ALA A 67 -5.80 -2.63 -5.31
N ILE A 68 -4.85 -1.73 -5.58
CA ILE A 68 -5.12 -0.38 -6.10
C ILE A 68 -5.89 -0.44 -7.43
N GLN A 69 -5.55 -1.36 -8.33
CA GLN A 69 -6.27 -1.53 -9.59
C GLN A 69 -7.70 -2.01 -9.38
N THR A 70 -7.93 -2.91 -8.42
CA THR A 70 -9.28 -3.35 -8.03
C THR A 70 -10.08 -2.21 -7.40
N ALA A 71 -9.49 -1.43 -6.49
CA ALA A 71 -10.13 -0.29 -5.86
C ALA A 71 -10.54 0.79 -6.87
N GLN A 72 -9.66 1.13 -7.82
CA GLN A 72 -9.97 2.10 -8.88
C GLN A 72 -11.04 1.62 -9.88
N GLN A 73 -11.34 0.33 -9.94
CA GLN A 73 -12.50 -0.18 -10.68
C GLN A 73 -13.81 0.02 -9.91
N ALA A 74 -13.75 0.07 -8.58
CA ALA A 74 -14.90 0.24 -7.70
C ALA A 74 -15.22 1.73 -7.44
N ALA A 75 -14.20 2.58 -7.31
CA ALA A 75 -14.34 4.00 -7.00
C ALA A 75 -13.57 4.88 -7.99
N ALA A 76 -14.19 5.97 -8.44
CA ALA A 76 -13.55 6.96 -9.30
C ALA A 76 -12.88 8.05 -8.46
N GLY A 77 -11.61 8.33 -8.75
CA GLY A 77 -10.84 9.35 -8.06
C GLY A 77 -9.34 9.07 -8.16
N ASP A 78 -8.57 9.86 -7.44
CA ASP A 78 -7.13 9.65 -7.30
C ASP A 78 -6.87 8.74 -6.09
N LEU A 79 -5.81 7.93 -6.16
CA LEU A 79 -5.30 7.22 -4.98
C LEU A 79 -4.89 8.25 -3.92
N GLU A 80 -5.23 7.98 -2.67
CA GLU A 80 -4.72 8.73 -1.51
C GLU A 80 -3.72 7.88 -0.74
N GLU A 81 -4.13 6.67 -0.38
CA GLU A 81 -3.38 5.74 0.46
C GLU A 81 -3.75 4.30 0.10
N ALA A 82 -2.82 3.36 0.26
CA ALA A 82 -3.13 1.94 0.29
C ALA A 82 -2.19 1.19 1.24
N SER A 83 -2.74 0.51 2.24
CA SER A 83 -1.97 -0.22 3.26
C SER A 83 -2.39 -1.69 3.37
N LEU A 84 -1.46 -2.55 3.76
CA LEU A 84 -1.69 -3.93 4.15
C LEU A 84 -1.97 -3.99 5.65
N GLU A 85 -3.18 -4.39 6.01
CA GLU A 85 -3.61 -4.49 7.41
C GLU A 85 -3.89 -5.95 7.78
N ASP A 86 -3.77 -6.29 9.08
CA ASP A 86 -4.27 -7.56 9.62
C ASP A 86 -5.60 -7.36 10.35
N GLU A 87 -6.69 -7.90 9.79
CA GLU A 87 -8.01 -7.93 10.42
C GLU A 87 -8.28 -9.29 11.09
N GLY A 88 -7.53 -9.60 12.16
CA GLY A 88 -7.78 -10.78 13.00
C GLY A 88 -7.41 -12.09 12.30
N ASP A 89 -6.12 -12.21 11.96
CA ASP A 89 -5.49 -13.31 11.20
C ASP A 89 -5.92 -13.34 9.72
N LYS A 90 -6.34 -12.21 9.17
CA LYS A 90 -6.71 -12.06 7.76
C LYS A 90 -6.08 -10.80 7.19
N PRO A 91 -5.09 -10.93 6.29
CA PRO A 91 -4.54 -9.76 5.63
C PRO A 91 -5.55 -9.17 4.66
N VAL A 92 -5.75 -7.86 4.73
CA VAL A 92 -6.59 -7.09 3.82
C VAL A 92 -5.82 -5.88 3.31
N TRP A 93 -6.12 -5.45 2.09
CA TRP A 93 -5.69 -4.16 1.58
C TRP A 93 -6.80 -3.15 1.85
N GLU A 94 -6.50 -2.09 2.58
CA GLU A 94 -7.35 -0.90 2.66
C GLU A 94 -6.84 0.11 1.63
N VAL A 95 -7.71 0.56 0.73
CA VAL A 95 -7.35 1.52 -0.32
C VAL A 95 -8.26 2.74 -0.25
N GLU A 96 -7.69 3.90 0.02
CA GLU A 96 -8.41 5.17 0.02
C GLU A 96 -8.34 5.86 -1.35
N ILE A 97 -9.50 6.15 -1.92
CA ILE A 97 -9.65 6.88 -3.18
C ILE A 97 -10.30 8.23 -2.91
N ARG A 98 -9.59 9.32 -3.26
CA ARG A 98 -10.06 10.69 -3.16
C ARG A 98 -10.83 11.07 -4.43
N ALA A 99 -12.15 11.28 -4.30
CA ALA A 99 -12.98 11.79 -5.38
C ALA A 99 -12.63 13.26 -5.71
N GLU A 100 -12.96 13.73 -6.93
CA GLU A 100 -12.73 15.12 -7.37
C GLU A 100 -13.32 16.19 -6.42
N GLY A 101 -14.36 15.84 -5.66
CA GLY A 101 -14.97 16.71 -4.65
C GLY A 101 -14.26 16.73 -3.28
N GLY A 102 -13.17 15.98 -3.13
CA GLY A 102 -12.37 15.85 -1.90
C GLY A 102 -12.89 14.82 -0.89
N GLY A 103 -13.92 14.05 -1.23
CA GLY A 103 -14.42 12.96 -0.38
C GLY A 103 -13.57 11.70 -0.54
N LEU A 104 -13.23 11.05 0.57
CA LEU A 104 -12.50 9.78 0.58
C LEU A 104 -13.49 8.60 0.55
N THR A 105 -13.20 7.63 -0.30
CA THR A 105 -13.86 6.32 -0.34
C THR A 105 -12.82 5.26 -0.06
N GLU A 106 -12.96 4.60 1.08
CA GLU A 106 -12.13 3.46 1.45
C GLU A 106 -12.73 2.19 0.84
N VAL A 107 -11.89 1.37 0.21
CA VAL A 107 -12.22 0.09 -0.40
C VAL A 107 -11.36 -0.98 0.26
N VAL A 108 -11.99 -1.99 0.86
CA VAL A 108 -11.26 -3.08 1.52
C VAL A 108 -11.27 -4.31 0.63
N ILE A 109 -10.09 -4.88 0.40
CA ILE A 109 -9.87 -6.01 -0.51
C ILE A 109 -9.20 -7.15 0.25
N ASP A 110 -9.72 -8.35 0.11
CA ASP A 110 -9.10 -9.56 0.67
C ASP A 110 -7.70 -9.76 0.03
N ALA A 111 -6.63 -9.72 0.82
CA ALA A 111 -5.27 -9.76 0.29
C ALA A 111 -4.86 -11.15 -0.25
N VAL A 112 -5.72 -12.16 -0.12
CA VAL A 112 -5.48 -13.52 -0.62
C VAL A 112 -6.22 -13.76 -1.93
N SER A 113 -7.50 -13.39 -2.00
CA SER A 113 -8.39 -13.65 -3.15
C SER A 113 -8.52 -12.46 -4.11
N GLY A 114 -8.29 -11.23 -3.63
CA GLY A 114 -8.46 -10.00 -4.40
C GLY A 114 -9.92 -9.56 -4.52
N GLU A 115 -10.83 -10.18 -3.78
CA GLU A 115 -12.24 -9.79 -3.76
C GLU A 115 -12.43 -8.55 -2.87
N GLN A 116 -13.22 -7.58 -3.34
CA GLN A 116 -13.68 -6.48 -2.50
C GLN A 116 -14.62 -7.00 -1.41
N ILE A 117 -14.31 -6.66 -0.16
CA ILE A 117 -15.08 -7.04 1.03
C ILE A 117 -15.97 -5.85 1.49
N ARG A 118 -15.45 -4.63 1.42
CA ARG A 118 -16.13 -3.39 1.85
C ARG A 118 -15.99 -2.28 0.82
#